data_AF-A0A150S8V9-F1
#
_entry.id   AF-A0A150S8V9-F1
#
_cell.length_a   1.000
_cell.length_b   1.000
_cell.length_c   1.000
_cell.angle_alpha   90.00
_cell.angle_beta   90.00
_cell.angle_gamma   90.00
#
_symmetry.space_group_name_H-M   'P 1'
#
loop_
_entity.id
_entity.type
_entity.pdbx_description
1 polymer ?
#
loop_
_entity_poly.entity_id
_entity_poly.type
_entity_poly.pdbx_seq_one_letter_code
_entity_poly.pdbx_strand_id
1 'polypeptide(L)'
;MRNRKSAGVADDTAVPECTACGTCCFSGLPEYVRVFGCDHDRMDDRARGLTHFIGNRCYMRIEEGRCAALTLDAELGRFLCSIYEVRPDCCRALERGSGACLGELHEKRERPLIALD
;
A
#
# COMPACT_ATOMS: atom_id res chain seq x y z
N MET A 1 -3.70 24.11 38.21
CA MET A 1 -2.53 23.48 37.56
C MET A 1 -3.02 22.41 36.59
N ARG A 2 -3.12 22.72 35.29
CA ARG A 2 -3.50 21.73 34.26
C ARG A 2 -2.22 21.11 33.71
N ASN A 3 -2.04 19.82 33.99
CA ASN A 3 -0.86 19.04 33.63
C ASN A 3 -0.87 18.82 32.11
N ARG A 4 -0.03 19.57 31.39
CA ARG A 4 0.16 19.42 29.94
C ARG A 4 1.03 18.19 29.72
N LYS A 5 0.41 17.03 29.44
CA LYS A 5 1.15 15.83 28.99
C LYS A 5 1.95 16.21 27.76
N SER A 6 3.26 16.15 27.88
CA SER A 6 4.23 16.29 26.80
C SER A 6 3.90 15.29 25.70
N ALA A 7 3.49 15.78 24.54
CA ALA A 7 3.46 15.01 23.32
C ALA A 7 4.91 14.56 23.06
N GLY A 8 5.11 13.24 22.99
CA GLY A 8 6.40 12.65 22.63
C GLY A 8 6.82 13.14 21.26
N VAL A 9 8.06 13.60 21.15
CA VAL A 9 8.71 13.88 19.88
C VAL A 9 8.76 12.55 19.12
N ALA A 10 8.12 12.50 17.96
CA ALA A 10 8.19 11.35 17.07
C ALA A 10 9.65 11.18 16.62
N ASP A 11 10.18 9.97 16.82
CA ASP A 11 11.49 9.57 16.32
C ASP A 11 11.43 9.48 14.80
N ASP A 12 12.11 10.40 14.11
CA ASP A 12 12.19 10.52 12.65
C ASP A 12 12.92 9.30 11.99
N THR A 13 13.38 8.33 12.79
CA THR A 13 13.97 7.07 12.32
C THR A 13 13.04 5.86 12.41
N ALA A 14 11.84 6.01 13.01
CA ALA A 14 10.91 4.91 13.16
C ALA A 14 10.12 4.65 11.85
N VAL A 15 10.17 3.41 11.36
CA VAL A 15 9.37 2.99 10.20
C VAL A 15 7.88 3.15 10.53
N PRO A 16 7.07 3.88 9.75
CA PRO A 16 5.65 4.08 10.06
C PRO A 16 4.86 2.77 9.98
N GLU A 17 3.69 2.73 10.63
CA GLU A 17 2.71 1.66 10.41
C GLU A 17 2.29 1.61 8.93
N CYS A 18 2.03 0.43 8.39
CA CYS A 18 1.66 0.30 6.97
C CYS A 18 0.40 1.11 6.64
N THR A 19 -0.56 1.18 7.56
CA THR A 19 -1.79 1.97 7.40
C THR A 19 -1.58 3.47 7.57
N ALA A 20 -0.43 3.89 8.10
CA ALA A 20 -0.06 5.29 8.21
C ALA A 20 0.69 5.80 6.97
N CYS A 21 1.53 4.97 6.33
CA CYS A 21 2.30 5.42 5.15
C CYS A 21 1.69 5.02 3.81
N GLY A 22 1.11 3.82 3.68
CA GLY A 22 0.56 3.30 2.41
C GLY A 22 1.54 3.25 1.24
N THR A 23 2.83 3.54 1.44
CA THR A 23 3.75 3.98 0.38
C THR A 23 3.91 2.97 -0.75
N CYS A 24 3.98 1.69 -0.40
CA CYS A 24 4.15 0.62 -1.37
C CYS A 24 2.96 0.43 -2.31
N CYS A 25 1.79 0.98 -1.97
CA CYS A 25 0.60 0.92 -2.82
C CYS A 25 0.62 1.97 -3.95
N PHE A 26 1.61 2.86 -4.00
CA PHE A 26 1.71 3.91 -5.02
C PHE A 26 2.69 3.53 -6.13
N SER A 27 2.24 3.61 -7.38
CA SER A 27 3.06 3.36 -8.57
C SER A 27 2.38 3.95 -9.80
N GLY A 28 3.17 4.36 -10.80
CA GLY A 28 2.66 4.69 -12.14
C GLY A 28 2.78 3.54 -13.13
N LEU A 29 3.40 2.42 -12.74
CA LEU A 29 3.70 1.31 -13.65
C LEU A 29 2.52 0.32 -13.68
N PRO A 30 1.93 0.01 -14.85
CA PRO A 30 0.80 -0.90 -14.95
C PRO A 30 1.16 -2.37 -14.63
N GLU A 31 2.46 -2.70 -14.65
CA GLU A 31 3.02 -4.02 -14.33
C GLU A 31 3.57 -4.12 -12.89
N TYR A 32 3.25 -3.16 -12.02
CA TYR A 32 3.90 -2.99 -10.72
C TYR A 32 3.71 -4.14 -9.74
N VAL A 33 2.48 -4.64 -9.56
CA VAL A 33 2.21 -5.79 -8.68
C VAL A 33 1.72 -6.94 -9.53
N ARG A 34 2.57 -7.95 -9.69
CA ARG A 34 2.19 -9.18 -10.37
C ARG A 34 1.28 -10.03 -9.50
N VAL A 35 0.28 -10.64 -10.13
CA VAL A 35 -0.64 -11.61 -9.53
C VAL A 35 -0.36 -12.96 -10.17
N PHE A 36 0.16 -13.91 -9.39
CA PHE A 36 0.40 -15.27 -9.85
C PHE A 36 -0.88 -16.11 -9.85
N GLY A 37 -0.86 -17.27 -10.49
CA GLY A 37 -2.03 -18.18 -10.51
C GLY A 37 -2.51 -18.54 -9.10
N CYS A 38 -1.57 -18.83 -8.18
CA CYS A 38 -1.89 -19.11 -6.78
C CYS A 38 -2.50 -17.92 -6.03
N ASP A 39 -2.09 -16.69 -6.35
CA ASP A 39 -2.71 -15.48 -5.81
C ASP A 39 -4.14 -15.36 -6.32
N HIS A 40 -4.30 -15.51 -7.63
CA HIS A 40 -5.59 -15.39 -8.30
C HIS A 40 -6.57 -16.44 -7.77
N ASP A 41 -6.14 -17.69 -7.57
CA ASP A 41 -6.95 -18.76 -6.98
C ASP A 41 -7.44 -18.43 -5.57
N ARG A 42 -6.62 -17.74 -4.77
CA ARG A 42 -6.95 -17.30 -3.41
C ARG A 42 -7.86 -16.06 -3.38
N MET A 43 -7.94 -15.29 -4.46
CA MET A 43 -8.77 -14.09 -4.54
C MET A 43 -10.25 -14.42 -4.74
N ASP A 44 -11.11 -13.66 -4.06
CA ASP A 44 -12.54 -13.59 -4.34
C ASP A 44 -12.84 -12.79 -5.62
N ASP A 45 -14.09 -12.82 -6.09
CA ASP A 45 -14.50 -12.12 -7.33
C ASP A 45 -14.22 -10.62 -7.27
N ARG A 46 -14.40 -10.01 -6.09
CA ARG A 46 -14.12 -8.60 -5.86
C ARG A 46 -12.64 -8.28 -6.06
N ALA A 47 -11.74 -9.08 -5.49
CA ALA A 47 -10.30 -8.90 -5.64
C ALA A 47 -9.83 -9.17 -7.07
N ARG A 48 -10.38 -10.20 -7.74
CA ARG A 48 -10.09 -10.49 -9.15
C ARG A 48 -10.51 -9.33 -10.06
N GLY A 49 -11.62 -8.66 -9.77
CA GLY A 49 -12.07 -7.45 -10.49
C GLY A 49 -11.11 -6.25 -10.40
N LEU A 50 -10.19 -6.25 -9.43
CA LEU A 50 -9.14 -5.23 -9.29
C LEU A 50 -7.84 -5.59 -10.02
N THR A 51 -7.85 -6.67 -10.80
CA THR A 51 -6.70 -7.12 -11.60
C THR A 51 -6.94 -6.89 -13.08
N HIS A 52 -5.87 -6.93 -13.86
CA HIS A 52 -5.92 -6.88 -15.32
C HIS A 52 -4.84 -7.75 -15.94
N PHE A 53 -5.06 -8.15 -17.19
CA PHE A 53 -4.07 -8.90 -17.96
C PHE A 53 -3.32 -7.98 -18.92
N ILE A 54 -1.99 -8.03 -18.86
CA ILE A 54 -1.11 -7.43 -19.85
C ILE A 54 -0.43 -8.59 -20.58
N GLY A 55 -0.86 -8.85 -21.81
CA GLY A 55 -0.54 -10.09 -22.51
C GLY A 55 -1.08 -11.30 -21.75
N ASN A 56 -0.20 -12.22 -21.35
CA ASN A 56 -0.55 -13.44 -20.62
C ASN A 56 -0.25 -13.38 -19.12
N ARG A 57 0.05 -12.19 -18.56
CA ARG A 57 0.37 -12.00 -17.15
C ARG A 57 -0.69 -11.14 -16.48
N CYS A 58 -1.10 -11.55 -15.29
CA CYS A 58 -2.05 -10.83 -14.45
C CYS A 58 -1.31 -9.88 -13.50
N TYR A 59 -1.83 -8.67 -13.31
CA TYR A 59 -1.30 -7.65 -12.42
C TYR A 59 -2.44 -6.97 -11.65
N MET A 60 -2.15 -6.35 -10.51
CA MET A 60 -3.10 -5.43 -9.89
C MET A 60 -3.25 -4.20 -10.79
N ARG A 61 -4.49 -3.70 -10.95
CA ARG A 61 -4.73 -2.44 -11.64
C ARG A 61 -4.10 -1.29 -10.86
N ILE A 62 -3.52 -0.36 -11.61
CA ILE A 62 -3.03 0.91 -11.11
C ILE A 62 -3.92 2.01 -11.69
N GLU A 63 -4.53 2.80 -10.82
CA GLU A 63 -5.45 3.88 -11.15
C GLU A 63 -4.98 5.13 -10.42
N GLU A 64 -4.90 6.26 -11.14
CA GLU A 64 -4.51 7.54 -10.53
C GLU A 64 -3.21 7.47 -9.70
N GLY A 65 -2.23 6.71 -10.21
CA GLY A 65 -0.91 6.56 -9.57
C GLY A 65 -0.88 5.64 -8.33
N ARG A 66 -1.94 4.86 -8.07
CA ARG A 66 -2.03 3.94 -6.93
C ARG A 66 -2.70 2.62 -7.30
N CYS A 67 -2.47 1.59 -6.49
CA CYS A 67 -3.15 0.31 -6.63
C CYS A 67 -4.67 0.49 -6.46
N ALA A 68 -5.47 -0.11 -7.34
CA ALA A 68 -6.94 -0.05 -7.30
C ALA A 68 -7.54 -0.65 -6.00
N ALA A 69 -6.77 -1.46 -5.27
CA ALA A 69 -7.17 -1.97 -3.96
C ALA A 69 -6.93 -0.99 -2.80
N LEU A 70 -6.26 0.14 -3.04
CA LEU A 70 -5.99 1.14 -2.01
C LEU A 70 -7.23 2.01 -1.77
N THR A 71 -7.72 1.98 -0.54
CA THR A 71 -8.75 2.89 -0.02
C THR A 71 -8.08 3.95 0.85
N LEU A 72 -8.42 5.21 0.61
CA LEU A 72 -7.95 6.34 1.38
C LEU A 72 -9.04 6.73 2.39
N ASP A 73 -8.68 6.75 3.66
CA ASP A 73 -9.50 7.31 4.73
C ASP A 73 -8.92 8.68 5.07
N ALA A 74 -9.47 9.72 4.44
CA ALA A 74 -8.98 11.09 4.58
C ALA A 74 -9.25 11.67 5.99
N GLU A 75 -10.33 11.24 6.64
CA GLU A 75 -10.67 11.71 8.00
C GLU A 75 -9.64 11.24 9.03
N LEU A 76 -9.17 10.00 8.89
CA LEU A 76 -8.17 9.40 9.78
C LEU A 76 -6.73 9.50 9.27
N GLY A 77 -6.54 9.97 8.03
CA GLY A 77 -5.25 9.98 7.34
C GLY A 77 -4.68 8.56 7.18
N ARG A 78 -5.51 7.58 6.80
CA ARG A 78 -5.13 6.17 6.72
C ARG A 78 -5.22 5.59 5.32
N PHE A 79 -4.33 4.65 5.06
CA PHE A 79 -4.20 3.90 3.82
C PHE A 79 -4.59 2.45 4.07
N LEU A 80 -5.75 2.02 3.55
CA LEU A 80 -6.32 0.71 3.82
C LEU A 80 -6.37 -0.12 2.54
N CYS A 81 -5.91 -1.37 2.58
CA CYS A 81 -6.07 -2.27 1.46
C CYS A 81 -7.43 -2.96 1.55
N SER A 82 -8.30 -2.74 0.58
CA SER A 82 -9.64 -3.34 0.56
C SER A 82 -9.61 -4.86 0.41
N ILE A 83 -8.50 -5.45 -0.04
CA ILE A 83 -8.34 -6.91 -0.21
C ILE A 83 -7.30 -7.51 0.75
N TYR A 84 -7.05 -6.88 1.91
CA TYR A 84 -5.92 -7.21 2.80
C TYR A 84 -5.72 -8.72 3.06
N GLU A 85 -6.81 -9.43 3.32
CA GLU A 85 -6.81 -10.87 3.62
C GLU A 85 -6.50 -11.77 2.43
N VAL A 86 -6.71 -11.29 1.20
CA VAL A 86 -6.46 -12.03 -0.05
C VAL A 86 -5.43 -11.35 -0.96
N ARG A 87 -4.60 -10.45 -0.41
CA ARG A 87 -3.52 -9.75 -1.14
C ARG A 87 -2.58 -10.70 -1.89
N PRO A 88 -2.05 -10.32 -3.07
CA PRO A 88 -1.01 -11.10 -3.75
C PRO A 88 0.21 -11.32 -2.87
N ASP A 89 0.94 -12.41 -3.11
CA ASP A 89 2.13 -12.78 -2.36
C ASP A 89 3.22 -11.72 -2.47
N CYS A 90 3.34 -11.02 -3.60
CA CYS A 90 4.23 -9.84 -3.72
C CYS A 90 3.95 -8.77 -2.66
N CYS A 91 2.68 -8.52 -2.33
CA CYS A 91 2.32 -7.57 -1.28
C CYS A 91 2.54 -8.14 0.13
N ARG A 92 2.40 -9.45 0.32
CA ARG A 92 2.64 -10.12 1.61
C ARG A 92 4.13 -10.17 1.97
N ALA A 93 4.97 -10.40 0.97
CA ALA A 93 6.42 -10.45 1.12
C ALA A 93 7.03 -9.09 1.47
N LEU A 94 6.30 -7.98 1.26
CA LEU A 94 6.73 -6.65 1.61
C LEU A 94 6.54 -6.38 3.11
N GLU A 95 7.41 -6.96 3.92
CA GLU A 95 7.37 -6.83 5.37
C GLU A 95 7.80 -5.43 5.82
N ARG A 96 7.09 -4.87 6.83
CA ARG A 96 7.41 -3.55 7.39
C ARG A 96 8.84 -3.53 7.94
N GLY A 97 9.62 -2.54 7.52
CA GLY A 97 11.02 -2.36 7.94
C GLY A 97 12.02 -3.28 7.24
N SER A 98 11.57 -4.16 6.34
CA SER A 98 12.48 -4.87 5.43
C SER A 98 13.18 -3.91 4.47
N GLY A 99 14.27 -4.35 3.84
CA GLY A 99 14.97 -3.55 2.83
C GLY A 99 14.07 -3.11 1.67
N ALA A 100 13.09 -3.94 1.27
CA ALA A 100 12.11 -3.58 0.26
C ALA A 100 11.15 -2.48 0.76
N CYS A 101 10.68 -2.57 2.01
CA CYS A 101 9.86 -1.52 2.62
C CYS A 101 10.62 -0.19 2.72
N LEU A 102 11.90 -0.22 3.12
CA LEU A 102 12.73 0.97 3.21
C LEU A 102 13.02 1.57 1.83
N GLY A 103 13.22 0.74 0.81
CA GLY A 103 13.35 1.19 -0.58
C GLY A 103 12.09 1.90 -1.07
N GLU A 104 10.91 1.33 -0.83
CA GLU A 104 9.63 1.96 -1.16
C GLU A 104 9.46 3.32 -0.46
N LEU A 105 9.81 3.42 0.83
CA LEU A 105 9.80 4.68 1.57
C LEU A 105 10.77 5.70 0.97
N HIS A 106 11.99 5.30 0.64
CA HIS A 106 12.99 6.17 0.03
C HIS A 106 12.49 6.76 -1.29
N GLU A 107 11.93 5.92 -2.15
CA GLU A 107 11.54 6.29 -3.52
C GLU A 107 10.21 7.05 -3.59
N LYS A 108 9.29 6.83 -2.65
CA LYS A 108 7.87 7.16 -2.87
C LYS A 108 7.17 7.82 -1.69
N ARG A 109 7.86 8.15 -0.59
CA ARG A 109 7.23 8.72 0.63
C ARG A 109 6.38 9.97 0.42
N GLU A 110 6.60 10.71 -0.66
CA GLU A 110 5.83 11.93 -0.98
C GLU A 110 4.48 11.64 -1.65
N ARG A 111 4.35 10.50 -2.35
CA ARG A 111 3.12 10.16 -3.10
C ARG A 111 1.87 10.03 -2.21
N PRO A 112 1.94 9.38 -1.03
CA PRO A 112 0.81 9.33 -0.10
C PRO A 112 0.38 10.70 0.42
N LEU A 113 1.31 11.65 0.59
CA LEU A 113 1.00 12.99 1.10
C LEU A 113 0.13 13.76 0.11
N ILE A 114 0.51 13.74 -1.16
CA ILE A 114 -0.24 14.37 -2.26
C ILE A 114 -1.64 13.75 -2.41
N ALA A 115 -1.80 12.47 -2.07
CA ALA A 115 -3.08 11.77 -2.22
C ALA A 115 -4.08 12.04 -1.08
N LEU A 116 -3.62 12.64 0.03
CA LEU A 116 -4.48 13.03 1.16
C LEU A 116 -4.81 14.53 1.18
N ASP A 117 -4.16 15.33 0.33
CA ASP A 117 -4.45 16.76 0.12
C ASP A 117 -5.69 16.97 -0.77
#